data_AF-A0A3B3URI7-F1
#
_entry.id   AF-A0A3B3URI7-F1
#
_cell.length_a   1.000
_cell.length_b   1.000
_cell.length_c   1.000
_cell.angle_alpha   90.00
_cell.angle_beta   90.00
_cell.angle_gamma   90.00
#
_symmetry.space_group_name_H-M   'P 1'
#
loop_
_entity.id
_entity.type
_entity.pdbx_description
1 polymer ?
#
loop_
_entity_poly.entity_id
_entity_poly.type
_entity_poly.pdbx_seq_one_letter_code
_entity_poly.pdbx_strand_id
1 'polypeptide(L)'
;MLYRTELHKLQQRFHQLEAEKVEQRNLHRVARQQRNKLINEDRDKNAKIQGELLALRKQKHVYCRSERRVDAELERDFNQLQMTKFGRLVDLEALQMMTGSRKLEELKQEKLHIESVQAKEVKEWEASSPEIKTSLCHLGTETAKTTSANVCCKIQAKMEERLEALTGRQQFQDHRRRMDQDAIQQCKQLIVKQTQLADALWSDITLLSTRGGHVLPSSCLQLPPTAMLPTPIADHQTEVKKNTPAEGAALP
;
A
#
# COMPACT_ATOMS: atom_id res chain seq x y z
N MET A 1 15.98 -10.27 -50.96
CA MET A 1 15.34 -11.31 -50.12
C MET A 1 15.16 -10.85 -48.66
N LEU A 2 16.19 -10.33 -47.98
CA LEU A 2 16.13 -9.85 -46.58
C LEU A 2 15.03 -8.82 -46.27
N TYR A 3 14.76 -7.88 -47.17
CA TYR A 3 13.75 -6.84 -46.95
C TYR A 3 12.31 -7.40 -46.89
N ARG A 4 12.02 -8.45 -47.66
CA ARG A 4 10.70 -9.08 -47.72
C ARG A 4 10.39 -9.88 -46.44
N THR A 5 11.41 -10.48 -45.83
CA THR A 5 11.28 -11.20 -44.56
C THR A 5 11.09 -10.24 -43.37
N GLU A 6 11.78 -9.10 -43.36
CA GLU A 6 11.60 -8.10 -42.30
C GLU A 6 10.22 -7.43 -42.38
N LEU A 7 9.74 -7.11 -43.58
CA LEU A 7 8.38 -6.58 -43.79
C LEU A 7 7.31 -7.54 -43.28
N HIS A 8 7.44 -8.84 -43.59
CA HIS A 8 6.51 -9.86 -43.12
C HIS A 8 6.50 -9.99 -41.58
N LYS A 9 7.67 -9.92 -40.93
CA LYS A 9 7.77 -9.92 -39.46
C LYS A 9 7.09 -8.71 -38.85
N LEU A 10 7.27 -7.53 -39.44
CA LEU A 10 6.64 -6.30 -38.97
C LEU A 10 5.12 -6.36 -39.11
N GLN A 11 4.63 -6.85 -40.24
CA GLN A 11 3.21 -7.04 -40.50
C GLN A 11 2.57 -8.03 -39.51
N GLN A 12 3.27 -9.12 -39.19
CA GLN A 12 2.85 -10.08 -38.17
C GLN A 12 2.82 -9.46 -36.77
N ARG A 13 3.84 -8.65 -36.42
CA ARG A 13 3.89 -7.95 -35.13
C ARG A 13 2.77 -6.92 -34.98
N PHE A 14 2.42 -6.23 -36.05
CA PHE A 14 1.30 -5.28 -36.06
C PHE A 14 -0.02 -5.98 -35.72
N HIS A 15 -0.34 -7.09 -36.40
CA HIS A 15 -1.54 -7.88 -36.10
C HIS A 15 -1.55 -8.39 -34.66
N GLN A 16 -0.40 -8.83 -34.15
CA GLN A 16 -0.29 -9.28 -32.76
C GLN A 16 -0.54 -8.14 -31.76
N LEU A 17 0.00 -6.95 -32.02
CA LEU A 17 -0.22 -5.77 -31.19
C LEU A 17 -1.67 -5.30 -31.23
N GLU A 18 -2.36 -5.41 -32.37
CA GLU A 18 -3.79 -5.12 -32.46
C GLU A 18 -4.61 -6.09 -31.60
N ALA A 19 -4.31 -7.40 -31.65
CA ALA A 19 -4.95 -8.39 -30.82
C ALA A 19 -4.70 -8.13 -29.32
N GLU A 20 -3.46 -7.87 -28.93
CA GLU A 20 -3.10 -7.53 -27.54
C GLU A 20 -3.80 -6.26 -27.05
N LYS A 21 -3.91 -5.23 -27.90
CA LYS A 21 -4.62 -3.99 -27.58
C LYS A 21 -6.10 -4.23 -27.32
N VAL A 22 -6.74 -5.11 -28.08
CA VAL A 22 -8.15 -5.50 -27.85
C VAL A 22 -8.28 -6.29 -26.55
N GLU A 23 -7.39 -7.25 -26.30
CA GLU A 23 -7.37 -8.05 -25.06
C GLU A 23 -7.21 -7.16 -23.83
N GLN A 24 -6.27 -6.21 -23.85
CA GLN A 24 -6.06 -5.26 -22.76
C GLN A 24 -7.28 -4.39 -22.48
N ARG A 25 -7.96 -3.90 -23.54
CA ARG A 25 -9.21 -3.14 -23.38
C ARG A 25 -10.30 -3.97 -22.70
N ASN A 26 -10.43 -5.23 -23.08
CA ASN A 26 -11.40 -6.16 -22.49
C ASN A 26 -11.07 -6.44 -21.02
N LEU A 27 -9.80 -6.71 -20.70
CA LEU A 27 -9.34 -6.92 -19.32
C LEU A 27 -9.62 -5.69 -18.46
N HIS A 28 -9.30 -4.50 -18.96
CA HIS A 28 -9.59 -3.25 -18.26
C HIS A 28 -11.10 -3.04 -18.04
N ARG A 29 -11.92 -3.37 -19.05
CA ARG A 29 -13.39 -3.32 -18.92
C ARG A 29 -13.90 -4.24 -17.82
N VAL A 30 -13.43 -5.50 -17.80
CA VAL A 30 -13.82 -6.50 -16.80
C VAL A 30 -13.36 -6.09 -15.41
N ALA A 31 -12.11 -5.63 -15.25
CA ALA A 31 -11.58 -5.15 -13.98
C ALA A 31 -12.40 -3.96 -13.44
N ARG A 32 -12.79 -3.02 -14.30
CA ARG A 32 -13.64 -1.89 -13.92
C ARG A 32 -15.05 -2.33 -13.51
N GLN A 33 -15.64 -3.29 -14.23
CA GLN A 33 -16.92 -3.88 -13.86
C GLN A 33 -16.84 -4.57 -12.50
N GLN A 34 -15.80 -5.37 -12.26
CA GLN A 34 -15.59 -6.06 -10.99
C GLN A 34 -15.41 -5.08 -9.82
N ARG A 35 -14.60 -4.04 -10.00
CA ARG A 35 -14.43 -2.98 -9.01
C ARG A 35 -15.78 -2.32 -8.66
N ASN A 36 -16.60 -2.00 -9.67
CA ASN A 36 -17.90 -1.38 -9.43
C ASN A 36 -18.86 -2.31 -8.68
N LYS A 37 -18.85 -3.62 -8.98
CA LYS A 37 -19.64 -4.62 -8.23
C LYS A 37 -19.27 -4.61 -6.76
N LEU A 38 -17.97 -4.71 -6.44
CA LEU A 38 -17.48 -4.70 -5.06
C LEU A 38 -17.87 -3.40 -4.32
N ILE A 39 -17.74 -2.24 -4.98
CA ILE A 39 -18.14 -0.94 -4.39
C ILE A 39 -19.64 -0.92 -4.06
N ASN A 40 -20.48 -1.44 -4.95
CA ASN A 40 -21.92 -1.49 -4.71
C ASN A 40 -22.27 -2.47 -3.59
N GLU A 41 -21.65 -3.66 -3.56
CA GLU A 41 -21.84 -4.63 -2.49
C GLU A 41 -21.44 -4.06 -1.12
N ASP A 42 -20.32 -3.34 -1.04
CA ASP A 42 -19.90 -2.69 0.20
C ASP A 42 -20.84 -1.56 0.60
N ARG A 43 -21.37 -0.81 -0.37
CA ARG A 43 -22.39 0.21 -0.11
C ARG A 43 -23.68 -0.42 0.42
N ASP A 44 -24.13 -1.53 -0.15
CA ASP A 44 -25.34 -2.23 0.26
C ASP A 44 -25.19 -2.84 1.67
N LYS A 45 -24.04 -3.47 1.96
CA LYS A 45 -23.71 -3.97 3.31
C LYS A 45 -23.71 -2.83 4.32
N ASN A 46 -23.07 -1.70 3.99
CA ASN A 46 -23.05 -0.53 4.86
C ASN A 46 -24.45 0.05 5.09
N ALA A 47 -25.28 0.12 4.05
CA ALA A 47 -26.67 0.58 4.18
C ALA A 47 -27.48 -0.35 5.10
N LYS A 48 -27.29 -1.66 4.99
CA LYS A 48 -27.94 -2.65 5.88
C LYS A 48 -27.51 -2.48 7.34
N ILE A 49 -26.20 -2.39 7.58
CA ILE A 49 -25.65 -2.16 8.94
C ILE A 49 -26.21 -0.85 9.53
N GLN A 50 -26.24 0.24 8.74
CA GLN A 50 -26.81 1.51 9.19
C GLN A 50 -28.30 1.41 9.53
N GLY A 51 -29.07 0.68 8.72
CA GLY A 51 -30.48 0.41 8.97
C GLY A 51 -30.70 -0.36 10.27
N GLU A 52 -29.92 -1.42 10.51
CA GLU A 52 -29.96 -2.22 11.74
C GLU A 52 -29.57 -1.38 12.97
N LEU A 53 -28.52 -0.56 12.89
CA LEU A 53 -28.13 0.35 13.96
C LEU A 53 -29.22 1.38 14.28
N LEU A 54 -29.88 1.92 13.25
CA LEU A 54 -30.99 2.85 13.44
C LEU A 54 -32.19 2.16 14.11
N ALA A 55 -32.51 0.93 13.72
CA ALA A 55 -33.57 0.14 14.33
C ALA A 55 -33.26 -0.16 15.81
N LEU A 56 -32.04 -0.58 16.11
CA LEU A 56 -31.58 -0.84 17.47
C LEU A 56 -31.60 0.43 18.33
N ARG A 57 -31.20 1.57 17.76
CA ARG A 57 -31.27 2.88 18.44
C ARG A 57 -32.72 3.25 18.78
N LYS A 58 -33.66 3.04 17.85
CA LYS A 58 -35.10 3.28 18.09
C LYS A 58 -35.63 2.36 19.19
N GLN A 59 -35.31 1.06 19.12
CA GLN A 59 -35.70 0.08 20.14
C GLN A 59 -35.16 0.47 21.52
N LYS A 60 -33.87 0.80 21.61
CA LYS A 60 -33.25 1.27 22.86
C LYS A 60 -33.96 2.51 23.41
N HIS A 61 -34.30 3.48 22.55
CA HIS A 61 -35.04 4.66 22.99
C HIS A 61 -36.43 4.32 23.55
N VAL A 62 -37.16 3.38 22.92
CA VAL A 62 -38.46 2.90 23.42
C VAL A 62 -38.28 2.23 24.79
N TYR A 63 -37.31 1.34 24.93
CA TYR A 63 -37.01 0.65 26.19
C TYR A 63 -36.66 1.64 27.32
N CYS A 64 -35.74 2.57 27.08
CA CYS A 64 -35.37 3.60 28.07
C CYS A 64 -36.54 4.55 28.39
N ARG A 65 -37.54 4.66 27.51
CA ARG A 65 -38.76 5.43 27.79
C ARG A 65 -39.74 4.64 28.64
N SER A 66 -39.88 3.33 28.43
CA SER A 66 -40.72 2.48 29.28
C SER A 66 -40.13 2.34 30.68
N GLU A 67 -38.82 2.12 30.80
CA GLU A 67 -38.13 1.97 32.08
C GLU A 67 -38.31 3.23 32.95
N ARG A 68 -38.06 4.42 32.38
CA ARG A 68 -38.33 5.71 33.06
C ARG A 68 -39.78 5.91 33.48
N ARG A 69 -40.75 5.31 32.77
CA ARG A 69 -42.17 5.40 33.18
C ARG A 69 -42.45 4.49 34.37
N VAL A 70 -41.89 3.28 34.36
CA VAL A 70 -42.02 2.34 35.47
C VAL A 70 -41.39 2.91 36.73
N ASP A 71 -40.18 3.48 36.65
CA ASP A 71 -39.52 4.13 37.80
C ASP A 71 -40.37 5.26 38.37
N ALA A 72 -40.92 6.12 37.51
CA ALA A 72 -41.79 7.23 37.92
C ALA A 72 -43.15 6.77 38.47
N GLU A 73 -43.68 5.64 38.00
CA GLU A 73 -44.88 5.00 38.55
C GLU A 73 -44.60 4.43 39.95
N LEU A 74 -43.52 3.67 40.08
CA LEU A 74 -43.10 3.08 41.36
C LEU A 74 -42.84 4.16 42.40
N GLU A 75 -42.15 5.24 42.02
CA GLU A 75 -41.84 6.36 42.90
C GLU A 75 -43.11 7.09 43.37
N ARG A 76 -44.09 7.27 42.48
CA ARG A 76 -45.38 7.85 42.85
C ARG A 76 -46.15 6.97 43.83
N ASP A 77 -46.29 5.68 43.53
CA ASP A 77 -47.03 4.74 44.37
C ASP A 77 -46.37 4.59 45.74
N PHE A 78 -45.03 4.55 45.76
CA PHE A 78 -44.25 4.49 46.97
C PHE A 78 -44.40 5.76 47.84
N ASN A 79 -44.34 6.94 47.23
CA ASN A 79 -44.57 8.21 47.92
C ASN A 79 -46.00 8.32 48.47
N GLN A 80 -47.01 7.86 47.71
CA GLN A 80 -48.39 7.82 48.17
C GLN A 80 -48.56 6.88 49.38
N LEU A 81 -47.91 5.71 49.36
CA LEU A 81 -47.93 4.78 50.47
C LEU A 81 -47.31 5.41 51.74
N GLN A 82 -46.18 6.10 51.60
CA GLN A 82 -45.54 6.80 52.71
C GLN A 82 -46.44 7.90 53.30
N MET A 83 -47.07 8.70 52.45
CA MET A 83 -48.04 9.72 52.89
C MET A 83 -49.23 9.09 53.61
N THR A 84 -49.75 7.96 53.12
CA THR A 84 -50.90 7.27 53.71
C THR A 84 -50.56 6.63 55.06
N LYS A 85 -49.36 6.04 55.19
CA LYS A 85 -48.93 5.33 56.41
C LYS A 85 -48.36 6.25 57.48
N PHE A 86 -47.62 7.29 57.08
CA PHE A 86 -46.82 8.12 58.00
C PHE A 86 -47.20 9.61 57.98
N GLY A 87 -48.08 10.04 57.08
CA GLY A 87 -48.50 11.44 56.95
C GLY A 87 -47.44 12.38 56.36
N ARG A 88 -46.26 11.86 56.01
CA ARG A 88 -45.14 12.60 55.42
C ARG A 88 -44.26 11.67 54.59
N LEU A 89 -43.44 12.25 53.71
CA LEU A 89 -42.34 11.52 53.07
C LEU A 89 -41.25 11.22 54.12
N VAL A 90 -40.76 9.99 54.11
CA VAL A 90 -39.74 9.48 55.02
C VAL A 90 -38.44 9.33 54.23
N ASP A 91 -37.37 9.93 54.75
CA ASP A 91 -36.03 9.69 54.23
C ASP A 91 -35.58 8.27 54.63
N LEU A 92 -35.83 7.32 53.73
CA LEU A 92 -35.42 5.94 53.94
C LEU A 92 -33.91 5.78 53.96
N GLU A 93 -33.15 6.62 53.26
CA GLU A 93 -31.70 6.48 53.19
C GLU A 93 -31.06 6.86 54.53
N ALA A 94 -31.49 7.98 55.14
CA ALA A 94 -31.07 8.35 56.49
C ALA A 94 -31.50 7.30 57.53
N LEU A 95 -32.74 6.79 57.43
CA LEU A 95 -33.23 5.74 58.33
C LEU A 95 -32.42 4.43 58.18
N GLN A 96 -32.05 4.10 56.94
CA GLN A 96 -31.26 2.94 56.59
C GLN A 96 -29.82 3.03 57.11
N MET A 97 -29.22 4.22 57.04
CA MET A 97 -27.88 4.48 57.60
C MET A 97 -27.84 4.37 59.13
N MET A 98 -28.96 4.66 59.81
CA MET A 98 -29.05 4.53 61.27
C MET A 98 -29.36 3.12 61.77
N THR A 99 -29.86 2.22 60.92
CA THR A 99 -30.44 0.93 61.35
C THR A 99 -29.44 -0.22 61.53
N GLY A 100 -28.13 -0.01 61.31
CA GLY A 100 -27.07 -0.93 61.76
C GLY A 100 -27.22 -2.41 61.35
N SER A 101 -27.94 -2.71 60.26
CA SER A 101 -28.27 -4.08 59.88
C SER A 101 -27.06 -4.79 59.24
N ARG A 102 -26.51 -5.80 59.92
CA ARG A 102 -25.37 -6.60 59.43
C ARG A 102 -25.61 -7.18 58.03
N LYS A 103 -26.77 -7.79 57.79
CA LYS A 103 -27.12 -8.42 56.50
C LYS A 103 -27.13 -7.42 55.34
N LEU A 104 -27.53 -6.18 55.61
CA LEU A 104 -27.53 -5.13 54.61
C LEU A 104 -26.10 -4.70 54.24
N GLU A 105 -25.22 -4.59 55.23
CA GLU A 105 -23.82 -4.25 55.01
C GLU A 105 -23.10 -5.34 54.19
N GLU A 106 -23.39 -6.60 54.49
CA GLU A 106 -22.93 -7.75 53.69
C GLU A 106 -23.38 -7.65 52.23
N LEU A 107 -24.66 -7.36 51.97
CA LEU A 107 -25.18 -7.19 50.60
C LEU A 107 -24.57 -5.99 49.87
N LYS A 108 -24.29 -4.88 50.57
CA LYS A 108 -23.60 -3.72 49.97
C LYS A 108 -22.17 -4.09 49.57
N GLN A 109 -21.46 -4.83 50.41
CA GLN A 109 -20.11 -5.31 50.10
C GLN A 109 -20.11 -6.33 48.96
N GLU A 110 -21.09 -7.24 48.93
CA GLU A 110 -21.26 -8.20 47.83
C GLU A 110 -21.57 -7.50 46.50
N LYS A 111 -22.45 -6.50 46.50
CA LYS A 111 -22.72 -5.65 45.32
C LYS A 111 -21.42 -5.02 44.81
N LEU A 112 -20.66 -4.36 45.68
CA LEU A 112 -19.40 -3.71 45.31
C LEU A 112 -18.38 -4.73 44.77
N HIS A 113 -18.35 -5.94 45.34
CA HIS A 113 -17.50 -7.01 44.86
C HIS A 113 -17.88 -7.45 43.43
N ILE A 114 -19.17 -7.68 43.19
CA ILE A 114 -19.69 -8.04 41.85
C ILE A 114 -19.38 -6.93 40.84
N GLU A 115 -19.66 -5.67 41.17
CA GLU A 115 -19.37 -4.53 40.31
C GLU A 115 -17.87 -4.41 40.00
N SER A 116 -17.00 -4.71 40.99
CA SER A 116 -15.55 -4.73 40.79
C SER A 116 -15.10 -5.85 39.85
N VAL A 117 -15.67 -7.04 39.96
CA VAL A 117 -15.39 -8.16 39.05
C VAL A 117 -15.86 -7.82 37.63
N GLN A 118 -17.09 -7.33 37.48
CA GLN A 118 -17.64 -6.94 36.19
C GLN A 118 -16.84 -5.79 35.55
N ALA A 119 -16.39 -4.81 36.33
CA ALA A 119 -15.56 -3.72 35.84
C ALA A 119 -14.19 -4.20 35.32
N LYS A 120 -13.62 -5.25 35.91
CA LYS A 120 -12.39 -5.87 35.42
C LYS A 120 -12.62 -6.60 34.10
N GLU A 121 -13.68 -7.40 34.03
CA GLU A 121 -14.06 -8.11 32.80
C GLU A 121 -14.29 -7.12 31.63
N VAL A 122 -15.03 -6.03 31.87
CA VAL A 122 -15.22 -4.98 30.86
C VAL A 122 -13.89 -4.38 30.41
N LYS A 123 -12.95 -4.11 31.33
CA LYS A 123 -11.62 -3.60 30.99
C LYS A 123 -10.82 -4.59 30.14
N GLU A 124 -10.91 -5.89 30.43
CA GLU A 124 -10.25 -6.94 29.64
C GLU A 124 -10.85 -7.02 28.23
N TRP A 125 -12.17 -6.90 28.10
CA TRP A 125 -12.85 -6.82 26.79
C TRP A 125 -12.46 -5.56 26.01
N GLU A 126 -12.35 -4.41 26.67
CA GLU A 126 -11.89 -3.17 26.04
C GLU A 126 -10.43 -3.24 25.62
N ALA A 127 -9.57 -3.90 26.40
CA ALA A 127 -8.15 -4.08 26.11
C ALA A 127 -7.89 -5.08 24.97
N SER A 128 -8.69 -6.13 24.83
CA SER A 128 -8.57 -7.11 23.73
C SER A 128 -9.18 -6.63 22.40
N SER A 129 -10.13 -5.69 22.44
CA SER A 129 -10.74 -5.09 21.25
C SER A 129 -9.73 -4.49 20.23
N PRO A 130 -8.73 -3.68 20.63
CA PRO A 130 -7.73 -3.17 19.70
C PRO A 130 -6.85 -4.28 19.11
N GLU A 131 -6.49 -5.32 19.87
CA GLU A 131 -5.68 -6.45 19.37
C GLU A 131 -6.42 -7.27 18.31
N ILE A 132 -7.73 -7.49 18.51
CA ILE A 132 -8.58 -8.13 17.52
C ILE A 132 -8.71 -7.25 16.26
N LYS A 133 -8.82 -5.92 16.43
CA LYS A 133 -8.86 -4.98 15.30
C LYS A 133 -7.53 -4.94 14.53
N THR A 134 -6.39 -4.90 15.20
CA THR A 134 -5.07 -4.88 14.54
C THR A 134 -4.78 -6.19 13.83
N SER A 135 -5.06 -7.34 14.45
CA SER A 135 -4.91 -8.65 13.80
C SER A 135 -5.82 -8.79 12.57
N LEU A 136 -7.06 -8.32 12.63
CA LEU A 136 -7.97 -8.28 11.48
C LEU A 136 -7.46 -7.35 10.36
N CYS A 137 -6.93 -6.17 10.71
CA CYS A 137 -6.30 -5.26 9.75
C CYS A 137 -5.08 -5.91 9.07
N HIS A 138 -4.19 -6.53 9.84
CA HIS A 138 -3.03 -7.23 9.31
C HIS A 138 -3.44 -8.38 8.38
N LEU A 139 -4.39 -9.22 8.80
CA LEU A 139 -4.92 -10.30 7.95
C LEU A 139 -5.53 -9.77 6.65
N GLY A 140 -6.27 -8.66 6.71
CA GLY A 140 -6.79 -7.97 5.53
C GLY A 140 -5.70 -7.49 4.58
N THR A 141 -4.60 -6.93 5.11
CA THR A 141 -3.45 -6.52 4.29
C THR A 141 -2.70 -7.70 3.67
N GLU A 142 -2.48 -8.78 4.42
CA GLU A 142 -1.80 -9.98 3.92
C GLU A 142 -2.65 -10.69 2.87
N THR A 143 -3.97 -10.74 3.05
CA THR A 143 -4.90 -11.29 2.06
C THR A 143 -4.89 -10.45 0.78
N ALA A 144 -4.85 -9.12 0.89
CA ALA A 144 -4.72 -8.24 -0.28
C ALA A 144 -3.37 -8.42 -1.00
N LYS A 145 -2.26 -8.55 -0.25
CA LYS A 145 -0.92 -8.81 -0.80
C LYS A 145 -0.85 -10.16 -1.50
N THR A 146 -1.36 -11.23 -0.90
CA THR A 146 -1.42 -12.56 -1.53
C THR A 146 -2.30 -12.55 -2.78
N THR A 147 -3.41 -11.83 -2.76
CA THR A 147 -4.25 -11.66 -3.97
C THR A 147 -3.48 -10.93 -5.08
N SER A 148 -2.74 -9.87 -4.75
CA SER A 148 -1.89 -9.14 -5.70
C SER A 148 -0.73 -10.00 -6.22
N ALA A 149 -0.07 -10.76 -5.36
CA ALA A 149 1.00 -11.68 -5.72
C ALA A 149 0.49 -12.77 -6.68
N ASN A 150 -0.68 -13.34 -6.40
CA ASN A 150 -1.33 -14.32 -7.27
C ASN A 150 -1.65 -13.76 -8.66
N VAL A 151 -2.05 -12.49 -8.77
CA VAL A 151 -2.22 -11.82 -10.07
C VAL A 151 -0.89 -11.62 -10.77
N CYS A 152 0.15 -11.20 -10.05
CA CYS A 152 1.49 -10.99 -10.60
C CYS A 152 2.11 -12.30 -11.12
N CYS A 153 2.01 -13.39 -10.36
CA CYS A 153 2.47 -14.73 -10.78
C CYS A 153 1.78 -15.21 -12.05
N LYS A 154 0.46 -14.97 -12.20
CA LYS A 154 -0.26 -15.30 -13.45
C LYS A 154 0.25 -14.50 -14.64
N ILE A 155 0.58 -13.23 -14.43
CA ILE A 155 1.16 -12.37 -15.47
C ILE A 155 2.58 -12.85 -15.81
N GLN A 156 3.39 -13.18 -14.80
CA GLN A 156 4.75 -13.69 -14.98
C GLN A 156 4.76 -14.99 -15.78
N ALA A 157 3.94 -15.97 -15.41
CA ALA A 157 3.82 -17.23 -16.14
C ALA A 157 3.43 -17.01 -17.61
N LYS A 158 2.50 -16.07 -17.88
CA LYS A 158 2.12 -15.70 -19.25
C LYS A 158 3.28 -15.05 -20.02
N MET A 159 4.17 -14.32 -19.36
CA MET A 159 5.34 -13.71 -20.02
C MET A 159 6.47 -14.73 -20.25
N GLU A 160 6.67 -15.66 -19.33
CA GLU A 160 7.62 -16.77 -19.47
C GLU A 160 7.24 -17.69 -20.63
N GLU A 161 5.96 -18.08 -20.74
CA GLU A 161 5.43 -18.84 -21.88
C GLU A 161 5.70 -18.11 -23.23
N ARG A 162 5.51 -16.78 -23.25
CA ARG A 162 5.80 -15.96 -24.43
C ARG A 162 7.29 -15.89 -24.75
N LEU A 163 8.15 -15.86 -23.73
CA LEU A 163 9.60 -15.88 -23.90
C LEU A 163 10.07 -17.22 -24.44
N GLU A 164 9.60 -18.34 -23.88
CA GLU A 164 9.91 -19.69 -24.36
C GLU A 164 9.47 -19.89 -25.82
N ALA A 165 8.31 -19.37 -26.20
CA ALA A 165 7.83 -19.38 -27.58
C ALA A 165 8.74 -18.58 -28.55
N LEU A 166 9.48 -17.58 -28.03
CA LEU A 166 10.42 -16.76 -28.81
C LEU A 166 11.83 -17.38 -28.84
N THR A 167 12.32 -17.94 -27.75
CA THR A 167 13.62 -18.65 -27.70
C THR A 167 13.58 -19.99 -28.43
N GLY A 168 12.47 -20.72 -28.39
CA GLY A 168 12.28 -21.95 -29.19
C GLY A 168 12.40 -21.72 -30.70
N ARG A 169 12.19 -20.49 -31.17
CA ARG A 169 12.36 -20.09 -32.59
C ARG A 169 13.77 -19.64 -32.94
N GLN A 170 14.67 -19.49 -31.96
CA GLN A 170 16.01 -18.93 -32.14
C GLN A 170 17.13 -19.98 -32.20
N GLN A 171 16.80 -21.22 -32.57
CA GLN A 171 17.76 -22.33 -32.75
C GLN A 171 18.48 -22.36 -34.12
N PHE A 172 18.41 -21.29 -34.92
CA PHE A 172 19.18 -21.21 -36.17
C PHE A 172 20.61 -20.72 -35.88
N GLN A 173 21.59 -21.62 -36.07
CA GLN A 173 23.02 -21.35 -35.94
C GLN A 173 23.49 -20.32 -36.97
N ASP A 174 23.63 -19.08 -36.53
CA ASP A 174 24.19 -18.00 -37.34
C ASP A 174 25.64 -17.75 -36.90
N HIS A 175 26.62 -17.98 -37.79
CA HIS A 175 28.05 -17.86 -37.45
C HIS A 175 28.45 -16.44 -37.02
N ARG A 176 27.68 -15.41 -37.40
CA ARG A 176 27.84 -14.04 -36.85
C ARG A 176 27.64 -13.96 -35.34
N ARG A 177 26.72 -14.76 -34.78
CA ARG A 177 26.43 -14.76 -33.34
C ARG A 177 27.56 -15.35 -32.50
N ARG A 178 28.44 -16.19 -33.07
CA ARG A 178 29.60 -16.74 -32.33
C ARG A 178 30.66 -15.68 -32.10
N MET A 179 30.97 -14.85 -33.11
CA MET A 179 31.88 -13.72 -32.93
C MET A 179 31.33 -12.68 -31.96
N ASP A 180 30.02 -12.42 -32.01
CA ASP A 180 29.36 -11.57 -31.01
C ASP A 180 29.42 -12.21 -29.61
N GLN A 181 29.25 -13.53 -29.49
CA GLN A 181 29.39 -14.25 -28.22
C GLN A 181 30.82 -14.21 -27.67
N ASP A 182 31.83 -14.35 -28.52
CA ASP A 182 33.24 -14.26 -28.12
C ASP A 182 33.59 -12.83 -27.71
N ALA A 183 33.10 -11.82 -28.43
CA ALA A 183 33.23 -10.42 -28.06
C ALA A 183 32.50 -10.10 -26.74
N ILE A 184 31.31 -10.68 -26.52
CA ILE A 184 30.55 -10.57 -25.27
C ILE A 184 31.29 -11.29 -24.13
N GLN A 185 31.89 -12.45 -24.38
CA GLN A 185 32.70 -13.17 -23.41
C GLN A 185 33.94 -12.36 -23.01
N GLN A 186 34.64 -11.79 -23.98
CA GLN A 186 35.77 -10.89 -23.74
C GLN A 186 35.33 -9.64 -22.96
N CYS A 187 34.19 -9.05 -23.31
CA CYS A 187 33.62 -7.91 -22.59
C CYS A 187 33.28 -8.27 -21.13
N LYS A 188 32.67 -9.43 -20.88
CA LYS A 188 32.41 -9.93 -19.52
C LYS A 188 33.70 -10.15 -18.72
N GLN A 189 34.73 -10.70 -19.35
CA GLN A 189 36.04 -10.88 -18.70
C GLN A 189 36.69 -9.53 -18.37
N LEU A 190 36.57 -8.53 -19.25
CA LEU A 190 37.05 -7.18 -18.99
C LEU A 190 36.29 -6.51 -17.84
N ILE A 191 34.96 -6.68 -17.78
CA ILE A 191 34.14 -6.18 -16.66
C ILE A 191 34.62 -6.81 -15.36
N VAL A 192 34.79 -8.14 -15.29
CA VAL A 192 35.29 -8.82 -14.09
C VAL A 192 36.67 -8.29 -13.67
N LYS A 193 37.60 -8.11 -14.61
CA LYS A 193 38.93 -7.54 -14.31
C LYS A 193 38.83 -6.10 -13.82
N GLN A 194 38.00 -5.26 -14.43
CA GLN A 194 37.79 -3.88 -13.98
C GLN A 194 37.13 -3.81 -12.61
N THR A 195 36.15 -4.68 -12.32
CA THR A 195 35.55 -4.78 -10.99
C THR A 195 36.59 -5.16 -9.95
N GLN A 196 37.43 -6.17 -10.22
CA GLN A 196 38.51 -6.57 -9.32
C GLN A 196 39.53 -5.44 -9.08
N LEU A 197 39.89 -4.68 -10.13
CA LEU A 197 40.76 -3.52 -9.99
C LEU A 197 40.10 -2.40 -9.18
N ALA A 198 38.80 -2.15 -9.39
CA ALA A 198 38.05 -1.17 -8.62
C ALA A 198 37.96 -1.57 -7.14
N ASP A 199 37.72 -2.85 -6.85
CA ASP A 199 37.66 -3.38 -5.48
C ASP A 199 39.03 -3.31 -4.79
N ALA A 200 40.12 -3.57 -5.51
CA ALA A 200 41.48 -3.39 -5.00
C ALA A 200 41.79 -1.92 -4.70
N LEU A 201 41.45 -1.00 -5.61
CA LEU A 201 41.60 0.45 -5.39
C LEU A 201 40.75 0.94 -4.22
N TRP A 202 39.52 0.45 -4.09
CA TRP A 202 38.66 0.76 -2.94
C TRP A 202 39.25 0.25 -1.64
N SER A 203 39.87 -0.94 -1.64
CA SER A 203 40.56 -1.49 -0.48
C SER A 203 41.77 -0.64 -0.10
N ASP A 204 42.55 -0.17 -1.07
CA ASP A 204 43.68 0.76 -0.85
C ASP A 204 43.22 2.11 -0.32
N ILE A 205 42.17 2.70 -0.92
CA ILE A 205 41.56 3.95 -0.43
C ILE A 205 41.09 3.77 1.01
N THR A 206 40.47 2.63 1.33
CA THR A 206 40.02 2.32 2.69
C THR A 206 41.20 2.16 3.65
N LEU A 207 42.27 1.48 3.24
CA LEU A 207 43.50 1.30 4.02
C LEU A 207 44.22 2.64 4.27
N LEU A 208 44.31 3.50 3.26
CA LEU A 208 44.92 4.82 3.35
C LEU A 208 44.06 5.79 4.18
N SER A 209 42.73 5.68 4.08
CA SER A 209 41.80 6.50 4.85
C SER A 209 41.75 6.10 6.32
N THR A 210 41.94 4.82 6.65
CA THR A 210 41.98 4.31 8.03
C THR A 210 43.30 4.59 8.76
N ARG A 211 44.40 4.84 8.04
CA ARG A 211 45.70 5.19 8.65
C ARG A 211 45.86 6.64 9.10
N GLY A 212 44.82 7.47 8.97
CA GLY A 212 44.80 8.85 9.46
C GLY A 212 45.71 9.76 8.64
N GLY A 213 45.12 10.62 7.83
CA GLY A 213 45.85 11.44 6.86
C GLY A 213 46.96 12.31 7.46
N HIS A 214 48.10 12.31 6.77
CA HIS A 214 48.99 13.47 6.69
C HIS A 214 49.24 13.81 5.22
N VAL A 215 49.03 15.09 4.91
CA VAL A 215 49.08 15.72 3.59
C VAL A 215 50.53 16.10 3.23
N LEU A 216 51.03 15.57 2.10
CA LEU A 216 52.08 16.07 1.18
C LEU A 216 53.50 16.46 1.70
N PRO A 217 54.50 16.39 0.78
CA PRO A 217 55.11 17.64 0.31
C PRO A 217 55.01 17.84 -1.20
N SER A 218 54.74 19.09 -1.57
CA SER A 218 54.77 19.68 -2.91
C SER A 218 56.13 19.54 -3.60
N SER A 219 56.25 18.65 -4.58
CA SER A 219 57.16 18.77 -5.74
C SER A 219 57.07 17.49 -6.60
N CYS A 220 57.08 17.65 -7.93
CA CYS A 220 57.05 16.60 -8.97
C CYS A 220 55.67 16.27 -9.58
N LEU A 221 54.90 17.28 -10.01
CA LEU A 221 54.15 17.14 -11.27
C LEU A 221 55.05 17.63 -12.40
N GLN A 222 55.94 16.75 -12.87
CA GLN A 222 56.64 16.95 -14.13
C GLN A 222 55.79 16.29 -15.21
N LEU A 223 54.85 17.06 -15.77
CA LEU A 223 54.19 16.71 -17.03
C LEU A 223 55.24 16.76 -18.15
N PRO A 224 55.36 15.74 -19.02
CA PRO A 224 56.19 15.84 -20.21
C PRO A 224 55.59 16.84 -21.21
N PRO A 225 56.42 17.54 -22.02
CA PRO A 225 55.96 18.60 -22.91
C PRO A 225 55.15 18.13 -24.12
N THR A 226 54.24 19.01 -24.50
CA THR A 226 53.41 19.13 -25.69
C THR A 226 53.99 18.57 -27.00
N ALA A 227 53.21 17.78 -27.73
CA ALA A 227 53.32 17.66 -29.19
C ALA A 227 52.09 18.34 -29.82
N MET A 228 52.36 19.35 -30.64
CA MET A 228 51.40 20.21 -31.32
C MET A 228 50.78 19.52 -32.55
N LEU A 229 49.47 19.79 -32.75
CA LEU A 229 48.71 20.07 -33.99
C LEU A 229 49.04 19.29 -35.31
N PRO A 230 48.04 19.01 -36.20
CA PRO A 230 47.27 20.08 -36.84
C PRO A 230 45.77 19.82 -37.13
N THR A 231 44.98 20.88 -36.98
CA THR A 231 43.75 21.13 -37.74
C THR A 231 44.08 21.56 -39.17
N PRO A 232 43.24 21.20 -40.15
CA PRO A 232 43.01 22.06 -41.32
C PRO A 232 41.52 22.40 -41.45
N ILE A 233 41.17 23.69 -41.34
CA ILE A 233 40.91 24.63 -42.44
C ILE A 233 39.45 24.56 -42.93
N ALA A 234 38.75 25.67 -42.69
CA ALA A 234 37.50 26.04 -43.33
C ALA A 234 37.77 26.56 -44.75
N ASP A 235 36.81 26.35 -45.66
CA ASP A 235 36.41 27.20 -46.79
C ASP A 235 35.18 26.50 -47.43
N HIS A 236 33.95 27.00 -47.32
CA HIS A 236 33.31 28.15 -47.97
C HIS A 236 32.28 27.70 -49.03
N GLN A 237 31.02 28.10 -48.77
CA GLN A 237 30.02 28.58 -49.74
C GLN A 237 29.45 27.56 -50.75
N THR A 238 28.13 27.33 -50.77
CA THR A 238 27.13 28.23 -51.37
C THR A 238 25.73 27.89 -50.81
N GLU A 239 25.01 28.86 -50.24
CA GLU A 239 23.83 29.54 -50.82
C GLU A 239 22.84 28.59 -51.54
N VAL A 240 21.55 28.53 -51.19
CA VAL A 240 20.49 29.53 -51.48
C VAL A 240 19.29 29.16 -50.58
N LYS A 241 18.81 30.04 -49.67
CA LYS A 241 17.60 30.92 -49.79
C LYS A 241 16.31 30.12 -50.05
N LYS A 242 15.13 30.36 -49.47
CA LYS A 242 14.48 31.46 -48.72
C LYS A 242 13.05 30.90 -48.48
N ASN A 243 12.37 31.01 -47.34
CA ASN A 243 11.45 32.11 -47.03
C ASN A 243 10.62 31.72 -45.78
N THR A 244 10.77 32.47 -44.69
CA THR A 244 9.69 32.92 -43.79
C THR A 244 9.01 34.15 -44.44
N PRO A 245 8.02 34.87 -43.83
CA PRO A 245 7.16 34.64 -42.66
C PRO A 245 5.65 34.90 -43.02
N ALA A 246 4.63 34.87 -42.15
CA ALA A 246 4.36 35.85 -41.10
C ALA A 246 3.04 35.59 -40.35
N GLU A 247 3.03 36.10 -39.11
CA GLU A 247 1.93 36.72 -38.33
C GLU A 247 0.67 35.90 -38.04
N GLY A 248 0.31 35.71 -36.76
CA GLY A 248 -0.27 36.73 -35.88
C GLY A 248 -1.75 36.31 -35.69
N ALA A 249 -2.44 36.45 -34.56
CA ALA A 249 -2.29 37.27 -33.38
C ALA A 249 -3.13 36.64 -32.24
N ALA A 250 -2.92 37.19 -31.04
CA ALA A 250 -3.67 36.92 -29.84
C ALA A 250 -5.12 37.43 -29.89
N LEU A 251 -6.02 36.68 -29.22
CA LEU A 251 -7.08 37.04 -28.24
C LEU A 251 -7.93 38.32 -28.43
N PRO A 252 -9.18 38.37 -27.93
CA PRO A 252 -9.75 37.62 -26.80
C PRO A 252 -10.84 36.59 -27.14
#